data_AF-A0A9D5FQU3-F1
#
_entry.id   AF-A0A9D5FQU3-F1
#
_cell.length_a   1.000
_cell.length_b   1.000
_cell.length_c   1.000
_cell.angle_alpha   90.00
_cell.angle_beta   90.00
_cell.angle_gamma   90.00
#
_symmetry.space_group_name_H-M   'P 1'
#
loop_
_entity.id
_entity.type
_entity.pdbx_description
1 polymer ?
#
loop_
_entity_poly.entity_id
_entity_poly.type
_entity_poly.pdbx_seq_one_letter_code
_entity_poly.pdbx_strand_id
1 'polypeptide(L)'
;MRSPCRQSGFSLIELLVSITVLVILVTVAALLVNSSDRTSHDGISRSTMASDASTVLATIRNDIESMAEPSRFVLCSDRYSTRSYDALNVNSELCFLTLKDSETPTNGRAFTEVFYWVSPVTNGGVTSYELVRALRPVTNMTDTNNSYSSQEWYKDTREGRPAREFHDVILRNIAAFHVFVLVSYNFGATNSVMDTYLPGDSGRPLFVDMFLEVLDDKAVRQVSALQTAADQASFVDRKALRYTTRIFLRNRIGLN
;
A
#
# COMPACT_ATOMS: atom_id res chain seq x y z
N MET A 1 51.91 -53.21 47.04
CA MET A 1 51.93 -51.78 47.41
C MET A 1 51.01 -51.03 46.46
N ARG A 2 49.85 -50.56 46.93
CA ARG A 2 48.96 -49.69 46.16
C ARG A 2 48.99 -48.32 46.84
N SER A 3 49.53 -47.32 46.15
CA SER A 3 49.48 -45.93 46.62
C SER A 3 48.03 -45.46 46.64
N PRO A 4 47.54 -44.86 47.74
CA PRO A 4 46.20 -44.28 47.74
C PRO A 4 46.20 -43.07 46.80
N CYS A 5 45.41 -43.13 45.73
CA CYS A 5 45.08 -41.97 44.93
C CYS A 5 44.39 -40.94 45.83
N ARG A 6 45.06 -39.82 46.11
CA ARG A 6 44.43 -38.65 46.75
C ARG A 6 43.29 -38.20 45.84
N GLN A 7 42.05 -38.26 46.33
CA GLN A 7 40.94 -37.55 45.73
C GLN A 7 41.21 -36.06 45.90
N SER A 8 41.65 -35.41 44.82
CA SER A 8 41.76 -33.96 44.70
C SER A 8 40.35 -33.38 44.71
N GLY A 9 39.86 -33.00 45.89
CA GLY A 9 38.63 -32.21 46.00
C GLY A 9 38.85 -30.84 45.35
N PHE A 10 37.88 -30.41 44.53
CA PHE A 10 37.89 -29.07 43.96
C PHE A 10 37.94 -28.01 45.07
N SER A 11 38.77 -26.99 44.88
CA SER A 11 38.77 -25.83 45.76
C SER A 11 37.43 -25.09 45.66
N LEU A 12 36.89 -24.60 46.77
CA LEU A 12 35.67 -23.77 46.80
C LEU A 12 35.77 -22.57 45.83
N ILE A 13 37.00 -22.04 45.64
CA ILE A 13 37.28 -20.94 44.72
C ILE A 13 37.12 -21.40 43.27
N GLU A 14 37.62 -22.58 42.91
CA GLU A 14 37.44 -23.13 41.56
C GLU A 14 35.95 -23.38 41.25
N LEU A 15 35.19 -23.83 42.24
CA LEU A 15 33.75 -24.05 42.08
C LEU A 15 33.00 -22.72 41.89
N LEU A 16 33.34 -21.68 42.67
CA LEU A 16 32.77 -20.34 42.51
C LEU A 16 33.11 -19.69 41.17
N VAL A 17 34.37 -19.82 40.71
CA VAL A 17 34.80 -19.33 39.40
C VAL A 17 34.04 -20.07 38.29
N SER A 18 33.92 -21.40 38.39
CA SER A 18 33.21 -22.21 37.40
C SER A 18 31.73 -21.84 37.29
N ILE A 19 31.05 -21.62 38.43
CA ILE A 19 29.66 -21.16 38.45
C ILE A 19 29.54 -19.76 37.83
N THR A 20 30.48 -18.85 38.14
CA THR A 20 30.43 -17.49 37.61
C THR A 20 30.60 -17.48 36.09
N VAL A 21 31.56 -18.24 35.55
CA VAL A 21 31.75 -18.40 34.10
C VAL A 21 30.50 -19.01 33.46
N LEU A 22 29.90 -20.03 34.09
CA LEU A 22 28.67 -20.65 33.61
C LEU A 22 27.51 -19.65 33.56
N VAL A 23 27.31 -18.84 34.60
CA VAL A 23 26.26 -17.82 34.66
C VAL A 23 26.47 -16.78 33.55
N ILE A 24 27.71 -16.33 33.33
CA ILE A 24 28.02 -15.38 32.25
C ILE A 24 27.70 -16.01 30.88
N LEU A 25 28.12 -17.25 30.64
CA LEU A 25 27.83 -17.96 29.38
C LEU A 25 26.34 -18.12 29.13
N VAL A 26 25.57 -18.54 30.14
CA VAL A 26 24.10 -18.66 30.05
C VAL A 26 23.47 -17.29 29.78
N THR A 27 23.95 -16.23 30.43
CA THR A 27 23.43 -14.86 30.22
C THR A 27 23.69 -14.39 28.78
N VAL A 28 24.91 -14.60 28.26
CA VAL A 28 25.25 -14.25 26.87
C VAL A 28 24.42 -15.07 25.88
N ALA A 29 24.26 -16.37 26.10
CA ALA A 29 23.42 -17.23 25.26
C ALA A 29 21.95 -16.76 25.26
N ALA A 30 21.39 -16.42 26.42
CA ALA A 30 20.03 -15.89 26.52
C ALA A 30 19.87 -14.57 25.76
N LEU A 31 20.85 -13.66 25.86
CA LEU A 31 20.84 -12.41 25.10
C LEU A 31 20.90 -12.65 23.59
N LEU A 32 21.75 -13.60 23.15
CA LEU A 32 21.86 -13.96 21.74
C LEU A 32 20.56 -14.56 21.19
N VAL A 33 19.93 -15.49 21.91
CA VAL A 33 18.64 -16.08 21.52
C VAL A 33 17.56 -15.00 21.43
N ASN A 34 17.42 -14.15 22.45
CA ASN A 34 16.44 -13.06 22.42
C ASN A 34 16.67 -12.08 21.26
N SER A 35 17.94 -11.78 20.95
CA SER A 35 18.27 -10.93 19.81
C SER A 35 17.97 -11.60 18.46
N SER A 36 18.18 -12.92 18.36
CA SER A 36 17.89 -13.72 17.17
C SER A 36 16.39 -13.81 16.93
N ASP A 37 15.60 -14.09 17.97
CA ASP A 37 14.14 -14.17 17.88
C ASP A 37 13.54 -12.84 17.44
N ARG A 38 14.02 -11.73 18.00
CA ARG A 38 13.59 -10.39 17.59
C ARG A 38 13.96 -10.11 16.13
N THR A 39 15.18 -10.44 15.72
CA THR A 39 15.64 -10.22 14.34
C THR A 39 14.85 -11.08 13.35
N SER A 40 14.56 -12.32 13.71
CA SER A 40 13.75 -13.25 12.92
C SER A 40 12.33 -12.71 12.75
N HIS A 41 11.70 -12.25 13.84
CA HIS A 41 10.37 -11.68 13.80
C HIS A 41 10.29 -10.41 12.94
N ASP A 42 11.25 -9.49 13.11
CA ASP A 42 11.36 -8.28 12.29
C ASP A 42 11.58 -8.64 10.80
N GLY A 43 12.35 -9.70 10.52
CA GLY A 43 12.59 -10.22 9.17
C GLY A 43 11.33 -10.79 8.51
N ILE A 44 10.59 -11.64 9.23
CA ILE A 44 9.32 -12.22 8.75
C ILE A 44 8.30 -11.11 8.48
N SER A 45 8.15 -10.17 9.42
CA SER A 45 7.20 -9.05 9.27
C SER A 45 7.49 -8.23 8.00
N ARG A 46 8.75 -7.86 7.76
CA ARG A 46 9.16 -7.15 6.55
C ARG A 46 8.91 -7.96 5.28
N SER A 47 9.18 -9.26 5.31
CA SER A 47 8.93 -10.15 4.17
C SER A 47 7.45 -10.22 3.82
N THR A 48 6.58 -10.36 4.82
CA THR A 48 5.12 -10.38 4.62
C THR A 48 4.64 -9.06 4.07
N MET A 49 5.06 -7.92 4.66
CA MET A 49 4.71 -6.58 4.15
C MET A 49 5.13 -6.39 2.69
N ALA A 50 6.34 -6.83 2.32
CA ALA A 50 6.82 -6.72 0.95
C ALA A 50 5.99 -7.58 -0.02
N SER A 51 5.63 -8.79 0.39
CA SER A 51 4.77 -9.68 -0.39
C SER A 51 3.37 -9.07 -0.60
N ASP A 52 2.76 -8.58 0.47
CA ASP A 52 1.41 -7.99 0.44
C ASP A 52 1.39 -6.72 -0.41
N ALA A 53 2.34 -5.80 -0.18
CA ALA A 53 2.46 -4.57 -0.97
C ALA A 53 2.71 -4.88 -2.45
N SER A 54 3.57 -5.86 -2.77
CA SER A 54 3.81 -6.27 -4.15
C SER A 54 2.57 -6.87 -4.81
N THR A 55 1.81 -7.67 -4.08
CA THR A 55 0.55 -8.27 -4.55
C THR A 55 -0.51 -7.20 -4.84
N VAL A 56 -0.60 -6.20 -3.97
CA VAL A 56 -1.49 -5.06 -4.12
C VAL A 56 -1.10 -4.20 -5.33
N LEU A 57 0.17 -3.84 -5.47
CA LEU A 57 0.65 -3.10 -6.63
C LEU A 57 0.46 -3.87 -7.93
N ALA A 58 0.63 -5.20 -7.92
CA ALA A 58 0.33 -6.06 -9.07
C ALA A 58 -1.17 -6.08 -9.39
N THR A 59 -2.03 -6.08 -8.38
CA THR A 59 -3.50 -6.04 -8.55
C THR A 59 -3.94 -4.72 -9.18
N ILE A 60 -3.48 -3.59 -8.64
CA ILE A 60 -3.74 -2.26 -9.20
C ILE A 60 -3.21 -2.18 -10.64
N ARG A 61 -2.02 -2.72 -10.87
CA ARG A 61 -1.43 -2.81 -12.21
C ARG A 61 -2.33 -3.58 -13.17
N ASN A 62 -2.77 -4.78 -12.81
CA ASN A 62 -3.63 -5.60 -13.66
C ASN A 62 -4.98 -4.91 -13.94
N ASP A 63 -5.55 -4.22 -12.95
CA ASP A 63 -6.79 -3.47 -13.14
C ASP A 63 -6.59 -2.28 -14.09
N ILE A 64 -5.51 -1.51 -13.94
CA ILE A 64 -5.19 -0.41 -14.86
C ILE A 64 -4.85 -0.97 -16.25
N GLU A 65 -4.13 -2.09 -16.34
CA GLU A 65 -3.78 -2.77 -17.59
C GLU A 65 -5.03 -3.30 -18.33
N SER A 66 -6.10 -3.63 -17.61
CA SER A 66 -7.41 -4.05 -18.16
C SER A 66 -8.41 -2.91 -18.39
N MET A 67 -8.03 -1.66 -18.10
CA MET A 67 -8.94 -0.51 -18.27
C MET A 67 -9.48 -0.42 -19.72
N ALA A 68 -10.77 -0.16 -19.85
CA ALA A 68 -11.44 -0.20 -21.13
C ALA A 68 -11.20 1.06 -21.97
N GLU A 69 -11.20 2.24 -21.33
CA GLU A 69 -11.19 3.53 -22.00
C GLU A 69 -10.30 4.55 -21.25
N PRO A 70 -9.17 5.01 -21.82
CA PRO A 70 -8.26 5.93 -21.14
C PRO A 70 -8.82 7.32 -20.85
N SER A 71 -9.82 7.78 -21.62
CA SER A 71 -10.54 9.05 -21.37
C SER A 71 -11.32 9.05 -20.05
N ARG A 72 -11.50 7.86 -19.45
CA ARG A 72 -12.24 7.60 -18.21
C ARG A 72 -11.33 7.32 -17.03
N PHE A 73 -10.05 7.63 -17.16
CA PHE A 73 -9.11 7.61 -16.04
C PHE A 73 -9.25 8.92 -15.25
N VAL A 74 -9.49 8.82 -13.95
CA VAL A 74 -9.50 9.95 -13.01
C VAL A 74 -8.47 9.68 -11.94
N LEU A 75 -7.60 10.67 -11.73
CA LEU A 75 -6.70 10.77 -10.60
C LEU A 75 -6.97 12.09 -9.89
N CYS A 76 -7.16 12.06 -8.57
CA CYS A 76 -7.27 13.27 -7.77
C CYS A 76 -6.38 13.16 -6.53
N SER A 77 -5.54 14.17 -6.29
CA SER A 77 -4.62 14.18 -5.14
C SER A 77 -5.25 14.67 -3.83
N ASP A 78 -6.52 15.08 -3.76
CA ASP A 78 -7.11 15.66 -2.53
C ASP A 78 -8.64 15.67 -2.49
N ARG A 79 -9.33 14.68 -3.08
CA ARG A 79 -10.81 14.78 -3.22
C ARG A 79 -11.55 14.89 -1.89
N TYR A 80 -11.10 14.16 -0.87
CA TYR A 80 -11.70 14.17 0.48
C TYR A 80 -10.73 14.61 1.57
N SER A 81 -9.58 15.20 1.22
CA SER A 81 -8.55 15.61 2.19
C SER A 81 -8.15 14.56 3.20
N THR A 82 -8.13 13.30 2.76
CA THR A 82 -7.64 12.20 3.59
C THR A 82 -6.12 12.23 3.63
N ARG A 83 -5.60 12.76 4.73
CA ARG A 83 -4.18 12.72 5.08
C ARG A 83 -3.93 11.53 5.99
N SER A 84 -2.83 10.82 5.77
CA SER A 84 -2.45 9.66 6.60
C SER A 84 -1.73 10.13 7.88
N TYR A 85 -0.58 9.54 8.22
CA TYR A 85 0.24 9.94 9.37
C TYR A 85 1.08 11.20 9.12
N ASP A 86 1.17 11.64 7.87
CA ASP A 86 1.87 12.88 7.51
C ASP A 86 0.83 13.94 7.10
N ALA A 87 0.85 15.08 7.79
CA ALA A 87 -0.03 16.20 7.48
C ALA A 87 0.32 16.90 6.15
N LEU A 88 1.49 16.64 5.59
CA LEU A 88 1.97 17.22 4.33
C LEU A 88 1.63 16.35 3.11
N ASN A 89 1.48 15.03 3.29
CA ASN A 89 1.20 14.11 2.19
C ASN A 89 -0.30 13.82 2.10
N VAL A 90 -0.89 14.25 0.99
CA VAL A 90 -2.29 13.92 0.67
C VAL A 90 -2.31 12.66 -0.19
N ASN A 91 -3.15 11.69 0.20
CA ASN A 91 -3.24 10.43 -0.54
C ASN A 91 -3.99 10.64 -1.86
N SER A 92 -3.49 10.02 -2.92
CA SER A 92 -4.15 9.97 -4.21
C SER A 92 -5.42 9.11 -4.16
N GLU A 93 -6.38 9.47 -5.00
CA GLU A 93 -7.57 8.67 -5.30
C GLU A 93 -7.61 8.36 -6.78
N LEU A 94 -7.89 7.10 -7.08
CA LEU A 94 -7.88 6.59 -8.45
C LEU A 94 -9.25 6.00 -8.79
N CYS A 95 -9.78 6.35 -9.96
CA CYS A 95 -11.00 5.80 -10.49
C CYS A 95 -10.88 5.57 -12.00
N PHE A 96 -11.32 4.40 -12.48
CA PHE A 96 -11.36 4.10 -13.92
C PHE A 96 -12.34 2.96 -14.22
N LEU A 97 -12.61 2.77 -15.51
CA LEU A 97 -13.46 1.68 -16.01
C LEU A 97 -12.62 0.51 -16.49
N THR A 98 -12.95 -0.70 -16.05
CA THR A 98 -12.39 -1.96 -16.57
C THR A 98 -13.46 -2.79 -17.28
N LEU A 99 -13.01 -3.61 -18.23
CA LEU A 99 -13.85 -4.64 -18.85
C LEU A 99 -13.99 -5.81 -17.87
N LYS A 100 -15.22 -6.24 -17.61
CA LYS A 100 -15.45 -7.50 -16.92
C LYS A 100 -15.25 -8.62 -17.94
N ASP A 101 -14.49 -9.65 -17.58
CA ASP A 101 -14.50 -10.93 -18.28
C ASP A 101 -15.89 -11.56 -18.10
N SER A 102 -16.84 -11.19 -18.96
CA SER A 102 -18.12 -11.88 -19.04
C SER A 102 -18.00 -12.96 -20.10
N GLU A 103 -18.06 -14.23 -19.67
CA GLU A 103 -18.07 -15.42 -20.53
C GLU A 103 -19.28 -15.50 -21.49
N THR A 104 -20.23 -14.56 -21.42
CA THR A 104 -21.44 -14.55 -22.24
C THR A 104 -21.46 -13.39 -23.24
N PRO A 105 -21.18 -13.65 -24.54
CA PRO A 105 -21.10 -12.63 -25.58
C PRO A 105 -22.46 -12.07 -26.03
N THR A 106 -23.56 -12.47 -25.42
CA THR A 106 -24.92 -12.20 -25.93
C THR A 106 -25.56 -10.89 -25.46
N ASN A 107 -25.06 -10.24 -24.40
CA ASN A 107 -25.66 -9.02 -23.85
C ASN A 107 -24.62 -7.91 -23.55
N GLY A 108 -23.89 -7.46 -24.57
CA GLY A 108 -22.95 -6.34 -24.43
C GLY A 108 -21.75 -6.63 -23.51
N ARG A 109 -20.70 -5.79 -23.58
CA ARG A 109 -19.56 -5.92 -22.67
C ARG A 109 -19.95 -5.36 -21.31
N ALA A 110 -19.96 -6.18 -20.26
CA ALA A 110 -20.19 -5.66 -18.91
C ALA A 110 -18.96 -4.85 -18.46
N PHE A 111 -19.16 -3.60 -18.04
CA PHE A 111 -18.10 -2.75 -17.49
C PHE A 111 -18.19 -2.73 -15.96
N THR A 112 -17.04 -2.52 -15.31
CA THR A 112 -16.95 -2.35 -13.86
C THR A 112 -16.13 -1.10 -13.58
N GLU A 113 -16.63 -0.24 -12.70
CA GLU A 113 -15.85 0.89 -12.19
C GLU A 113 -14.99 0.42 -11.02
N VAL A 114 -13.70 0.71 -11.11
CA VAL A 114 -12.70 0.38 -10.09
C VAL A 114 -12.29 1.66 -9.39
N PHE A 115 -12.28 1.63 -8.06
CA PHE A 115 -11.90 2.74 -7.21
C PHE A 115 -10.80 2.31 -6.25
N TYR A 116 -9.82 3.18 -6.03
CA TYR A 116 -8.81 3.04 -4.98
C TYR A 116 -8.69 4.31 -4.17
N TRP A 117 -8.68 4.18 -2.85
CA TRP A 117 -8.46 5.29 -1.93
C TRP A 117 -7.97 4.78 -0.57
N VAL A 118 -7.41 5.69 0.23
CA VAL A 118 -7.02 5.41 1.62
C VAL A 118 -8.16 5.79 2.56
N SER A 119 -8.49 4.89 3.49
CA SER A 119 -9.53 5.10 4.51
C SER A 119 -8.96 4.98 5.92
N PRO A 120 -9.25 5.93 6.83
CA PRO A 120 -8.89 5.77 8.23
C PRO A 120 -9.77 4.72 8.90
N VAL A 121 -9.17 3.96 9.82
CA VAL A 121 -9.82 2.99 10.70
C VAL A 121 -9.29 3.21 12.11
N THR A 122 -10.18 3.49 13.05
CA THR A 122 -9.79 3.68 14.46
C THR A 122 -10.22 2.47 15.28
N ASN A 123 -9.25 1.70 15.76
CA ASN A 123 -9.46 0.52 16.59
C ASN A 123 -8.77 0.71 17.94
N GLY A 124 -9.54 0.70 19.03
CA GLY A 124 -8.98 0.80 20.38
C GLY A 124 -8.19 2.09 20.64
N GLY A 125 -8.57 3.20 20.02
CA GLY A 125 -7.89 4.50 20.14
C GLY A 125 -6.64 4.66 19.26
N VAL A 126 -6.26 3.64 18.50
CA VAL A 126 -5.20 3.72 17.49
C VAL A 126 -5.84 3.93 16.12
N THR A 127 -5.49 5.02 15.44
CA THR A 127 -5.89 5.25 14.06
C THR A 127 -4.88 4.62 13.12
N SER A 128 -5.34 3.67 12.31
CA SER A 128 -4.62 3.13 11.17
C SER A 128 -5.26 3.56 9.86
N TYR A 129 -4.53 3.42 8.76
CA TYR A 129 -5.03 3.73 7.43
C TYR A 129 -4.96 2.48 6.55
N GLU A 130 -6.03 2.24 5.80
CA GLU A 130 -6.20 1.05 4.97
C GLU A 130 -6.44 1.48 3.51
N LEU A 131 -5.79 0.79 2.57
CA LEU A 131 -6.06 0.95 1.14
C LEU A 131 -7.29 0.13 0.80
N VAL A 132 -8.32 0.81 0.31
CA VAL A 132 -9.58 0.21 -0.07
C VAL A 132 -9.65 0.16 -1.59
N ARG A 133 -10.08 -0.99 -2.11
CA ARG A 133 -10.50 -1.17 -3.49
C ARG A 133 -12.01 -1.32 -3.51
N ALA A 134 -12.70 -0.66 -4.43
CA ALA A 134 -14.10 -0.95 -4.66
C ALA A 134 -14.42 -1.23 -6.12
N LEU A 135 -15.33 -2.18 -6.32
CA LEU A 135 -15.80 -2.62 -7.61
C LEU A 135 -17.29 -2.40 -7.73
N ARG A 136 -17.68 -1.45 -8.59
CA ARG A 136 -19.10 -1.16 -8.85
C ARG A 136 -19.48 -1.64 -10.26
N PRO A 137 -20.41 -2.61 -10.40
CA PRO A 137 -20.87 -3.03 -11.71
C PRO A 137 -21.67 -1.91 -12.40
N VAL A 138 -21.49 -1.74 -13.70
CA VAL A 138 -22.27 -0.80 -14.52
C VAL A 138 -23.41 -1.57 -15.19
N THR A 139 -24.63 -1.48 -14.65
CA THR A 139 -25.75 -2.36 -15.02
C THR A 139 -26.73 -1.81 -16.06
N ASN A 140 -26.82 -0.49 -16.27
CA ASN A 140 -27.77 0.11 -17.22
C ASN A 140 -27.08 0.87 -18.34
N MET A 141 -26.96 0.30 -19.54
CA MET A 141 -26.40 0.98 -20.72
C MET A 141 -27.33 2.01 -21.38
N THR A 142 -28.60 2.08 -20.95
CA THR A 142 -29.63 2.98 -21.52
C THR A 142 -29.77 4.32 -20.81
N ASP A 143 -29.19 4.49 -19.63
CA ASP A 143 -29.13 5.80 -19.00
C ASP A 143 -28.22 6.69 -19.85
N THR A 144 -28.75 7.79 -20.36
CA THR A 144 -27.96 8.84 -21.04
C THR A 144 -26.88 9.44 -20.13
N ASN A 145 -26.99 9.19 -18.81
CA ASN A 145 -26.00 9.42 -17.75
C ASN A 145 -25.07 8.22 -17.50
N ASN A 146 -24.60 7.60 -18.56
CA ASN A 146 -23.63 6.53 -18.45
C ASN A 146 -22.20 7.06 -18.45
N SER A 147 -21.35 6.46 -17.62
CA SER A 147 -19.91 6.63 -17.58
C SER A 147 -19.23 6.35 -18.93
N TYR A 148 -19.97 5.87 -19.94
CA TYR A 148 -19.54 5.59 -21.31
C TYR A 148 -19.86 6.73 -22.30
N SER A 149 -20.93 7.52 -22.10
CA SER A 149 -21.40 8.56 -23.05
C SER A 149 -21.15 9.99 -22.59
N SER A 150 -21.10 10.25 -21.28
CA SER A 150 -20.96 11.61 -20.74
C SER A 150 -19.49 11.97 -20.55
N GLN A 151 -18.93 12.91 -21.31
CA GLN A 151 -17.60 13.48 -21.01
C GLN A 151 -17.51 14.03 -19.58
N GLU A 152 -18.65 14.21 -18.90
CA GLU A 152 -18.81 14.77 -17.57
C GLU A 152 -19.21 13.73 -16.52
N TRP A 153 -18.93 12.44 -16.70
CA TRP A 153 -19.18 11.41 -15.66
C TRP A 153 -18.49 11.68 -14.31
N TYR A 154 -17.47 12.54 -14.30
CA TYR A 154 -16.84 13.08 -13.09
C TYR A 154 -17.63 14.23 -12.45
N LYS A 155 -18.48 14.93 -13.23
CA LYS A 155 -19.48 15.91 -12.76
C LYS A 155 -20.81 15.25 -12.43
N ASP A 156 -21.07 14.05 -12.97
CA ASP A 156 -22.19 13.24 -12.52
C ASP A 156 -21.93 12.92 -11.05
N THR A 157 -22.63 13.66 -10.21
CA THR A 157 -22.64 13.60 -8.76
C THR A 157 -23.23 12.27 -8.30
N ARG A 158 -22.59 11.16 -8.67
CA ARG A 158 -22.47 10.01 -7.77
C ARG A 158 -21.51 10.48 -6.67
N GLU A 159 -22.00 11.39 -5.83
CA GLU A 159 -21.31 11.95 -4.68
C GLU A 159 -20.88 10.79 -3.78
N GLY A 160 -19.58 10.56 -3.69
CA GLY A 160 -19.02 9.66 -2.68
C GLY A 160 -18.32 8.43 -3.23
N ARG A 161 -17.58 7.81 -2.31
CA ARG A 161 -17.08 6.45 -2.44
C ARG A 161 -18.28 5.51 -2.67
N PRO A 162 -18.12 4.39 -3.41
CA PRO A 162 -19.19 3.39 -3.57
C PRO A 162 -19.81 2.97 -2.23
N ALA A 163 -20.99 2.36 -2.22
CA ALA A 163 -21.54 1.79 -1.00
C ALA A 163 -20.58 0.74 -0.40
N ARG A 164 -20.61 0.57 0.94
CA ARG A 164 -19.67 -0.29 1.67
C ARG A 164 -19.68 -1.76 1.20
N GLU A 165 -20.80 -2.23 0.66
CA GLU A 165 -20.94 -3.57 0.08
C GLU A 165 -20.02 -3.84 -1.12
N PHE A 166 -19.50 -2.79 -1.76
CA PHE A 166 -18.56 -2.90 -2.86
C PHE A 166 -17.09 -2.78 -2.42
N HIS A 167 -16.83 -2.56 -1.13
CA HIS A 167 -15.49 -2.28 -0.61
C HIS A 167 -14.77 -3.56 -0.22
N ASP A 168 -13.49 -3.62 -0.57
CA ASP A 168 -12.55 -4.61 -0.09
C ASP A 168 -11.28 -3.93 0.42
N VAL A 169 -10.82 -4.34 1.59
CA VAL A 169 -9.58 -3.82 2.19
C VAL A 169 -8.44 -4.65 1.66
N ILE A 170 -7.63 -4.08 0.77
CA ILE A 170 -6.57 -4.80 0.08
C ILE A 170 -5.21 -4.65 0.76
N LEU A 171 -5.00 -3.58 1.54
CA LEU A 171 -3.81 -3.43 2.37
C LEU A 171 -4.08 -2.58 3.60
N ARG A 172 -3.33 -2.85 4.67
CA ARG A 172 -3.41 -2.09 5.93
C ARG A 172 -2.12 -1.34 6.21
N ASN A 173 -2.18 -0.43 7.19
CA ASN A 173 -1.05 0.36 7.68
C ASN A 173 -0.39 1.24 6.61
N ILE A 174 -1.22 1.85 5.76
CA ILE A 174 -0.76 2.73 4.69
C ILE A 174 -0.26 4.05 5.28
N ALA A 175 1.01 4.34 5.06
CA ALA A 175 1.57 5.65 5.38
C ALA A 175 1.31 6.67 4.28
N ALA A 176 1.40 6.26 3.01
CA ALA A 176 1.14 7.11 1.87
C ALA A 176 0.74 6.27 0.66
N PHE A 177 -0.22 6.75 -0.12
CA PHE A 177 -0.56 6.20 -1.43
C PHE A 177 -0.55 7.34 -2.44
N HIS A 178 0.37 7.29 -3.39
CA HIS A 178 0.51 8.32 -4.41
C HIS A 178 0.53 7.71 -5.80
N VAL A 179 -0.17 8.39 -6.70
CA VAL A 179 -0.25 8.05 -8.11
C VAL A 179 0.07 9.30 -8.91
N PHE A 180 0.88 9.14 -9.95
CA PHE A 180 1.26 10.17 -10.90
C PHE A 180 0.99 9.67 -12.31
N VAL A 181 0.52 10.55 -13.16
CA VAL A 181 0.31 10.25 -14.58
C VAL A 181 1.29 11.08 -15.38
N LEU A 182 2.08 10.44 -16.23
CA LEU A 182 2.79 11.16 -17.27
C LEU A 182 1.87 11.29 -18.49
N VAL A 183 1.59 12.53 -18.89
CA VAL A 183 0.81 12.84 -20.09
C VAL A 183 1.70 13.35 -21.21
N SER A 184 1.37 12.96 -22.44
CA SER A 184 1.91 13.57 -23.66
C SER A 184 0.86 14.48 -24.27
N TYR A 185 1.23 15.74 -24.49
CA TYR A 185 0.46 16.63 -25.36
C TYR A 185 0.83 16.38 -26.82
N ASN A 186 -0.13 16.56 -27.73
CA ASN A 186 0.12 16.38 -29.17
C ASN A 186 1.24 17.32 -29.65
N PHE A 187 2.04 16.87 -30.63
CA PHE A 187 3.08 17.64 -31.34
C PHE A 187 4.36 18.00 -30.56
N GLY A 188 4.89 17.08 -29.74
CA GLY A 188 6.30 17.13 -29.32
C GLY A 188 6.69 18.26 -28.35
N ALA A 189 5.71 18.99 -27.80
CA ALA A 189 5.95 20.04 -26.83
C ALA A 189 5.58 19.54 -25.43
N THR A 190 6.60 19.11 -24.67
CA THR A 190 6.61 18.85 -23.22
C THR A 190 5.74 17.69 -22.69
N ASN A 191 6.38 16.69 -22.08
CA ASN A 191 5.69 15.75 -21.20
C ASN A 191 5.45 16.43 -19.84
N SER A 192 4.29 16.22 -19.23
CA SER A 192 3.99 16.70 -17.88
C SER A 192 3.68 15.54 -16.95
N VAL A 193 4.18 15.62 -15.72
CA VAL A 193 3.78 14.72 -14.62
C VAL A 193 2.64 15.40 -13.88
N MET A 194 1.50 14.73 -13.82
CA MET A 194 0.29 15.22 -13.17
C MET A 194 -0.02 14.37 -11.94
N ASP A 195 -0.27 15.02 -10.81
CA ASP A 195 -0.77 14.44 -9.55
C ASP A 195 -2.31 14.48 -9.45
N THR A 196 -2.95 15.25 -10.34
CA THR A 196 -4.38 15.24 -10.63
C THR A 196 -4.58 15.15 -12.13
N TYR A 197 -5.38 14.20 -12.60
CA TYR A 197 -5.73 14.01 -14.01
C TYR A 197 -7.24 13.83 -14.10
N LEU A 198 -7.91 14.74 -14.82
CA LEU A 198 -9.36 14.78 -14.95
C LEU A 198 -9.80 14.48 -16.39
N PRO A 199 -11.02 13.94 -16.58
CA PRO A 199 -11.55 13.69 -17.92
C PRO A 199 -11.71 15.01 -18.66
N GLY A 200 -11.09 15.11 -19.84
CA GLY A 200 -11.02 16.34 -20.63
C GLY A 200 -9.64 16.98 -20.66
N ASP A 201 -8.70 16.52 -19.83
CA ASP A 201 -7.30 16.90 -19.97
C ASP A 201 -6.77 16.47 -21.35
N SER A 202 -6.12 17.41 -22.05
CA SER A 202 -5.76 17.30 -23.47
C SER A 202 -4.58 16.37 -23.75
N GLY A 203 -3.97 15.81 -22.71
CA GLY A 203 -2.81 14.94 -22.80
C GLY A 203 -3.19 13.46 -22.68
N ARG A 204 -2.66 12.61 -23.56
CA ARG A 204 -2.86 11.15 -23.46
C ARG A 204 -1.95 10.60 -22.37
N PRO A 205 -2.45 9.80 -21.40
CA PRO A 205 -1.62 9.23 -20.36
C PRO A 205 -0.73 8.15 -20.98
N LEU A 206 0.60 8.33 -20.84
CA LEU A 206 1.62 7.42 -21.38
C LEU A 206 1.92 6.29 -20.40
N PHE A 207 2.13 6.65 -19.14
CA PHE A 207 2.33 5.72 -18.05
C PHE A 207 1.82 6.30 -16.74
N VAL A 208 1.51 5.39 -15.83
CA VAL A 208 1.12 5.69 -14.46
C VAL A 208 2.24 5.23 -13.55
N ASP A 209 2.83 6.15 -12.81
CA ASP A 209 3.75 5.84 -11.71
C ASP A 209 2.96 5.83 -10.41
N MET A 210 3.24 4.86 -9.56
CA MET A 210 2.64 4.84 -8.22
C MET A 210 3.66 4.38 -7.21
N PHE A 211 3.50 4.90 -6.00
CA PHE A 211 4.18 4.37 -4.85
C PHE A 211 3.23 4.22 -3.67
N LEU A 212 3.58 3.25 -2.83
CA LEU A 212 2.87 2.91 -1.62
C LEU A 212 3.89 2.85 -0.49
N GLU A 213 3.59 3.55 0.59
CA GLU A 213 4.36 3.48 1.82
C GLU A 213 3.57 2.71 2.86
N VAL A 214 4.23 1.73 3.48
CA VAL A 214 3.60 0.83 4.45
C VAL A 214 4.40 0.80 5.74
N LEU A 215 3.71 0.84 6.88
CA LEU A 215 4.28 0.69 8.21
C LEU A 215 4.01 -0.70 8.77
N ASP A 216 4.91 -1.20 9.61
CA ASP A 216 4.63 -2.40 10.40
C ASP A 216 3.63 -2.05 11.53
N ASP A 217 2.96 -3.07 12.08
CA ASP A 217 1.94 -2.87 13.13
C ASP A 217 2.50 -2.15 14.37
N LYS A 218 3.79 -2.35 14.65
CA LYS A 218 4.47 -1.74 15.79
C LYS A 218 4.70 -0.25 15.57
N ALA A 219 5.14 0.13 14.38
CA ALA A 219 5.37 1.49 13.95
C ALA A 219 4.06 2.26 13.88
N VAL A 220 2.95 1.62 13.46
CA VAL A 220 1.61 2.23 13.53
C VAL A 220 1.23 2.62 14.96
N ARG A 221 1.46 1.73 15.94
CA ARG A 221 1.20 2.06 17.35
C ARG A 221 2.10 3.18 17.83
N GLN A 222 3.39 3.14 17.47
CA GLN A 222 4.35 4.15 17.87
C GLN A 222 4.03 5.53 17.29
N VAL A 223 3.72 5.61 16.00
CA VAL A 223 3.38 6.87 15.33
C VAL A 223 2.08 7.45 15.86
N SER A 224 1.07 6.61 16.17
CA SER A 224 -0.19 7.05 16.80
C SER A 224 -0.01 7.64 18.19
N ALA A 225 1.07 7.28 18.90
CA ALA A 225 1.39 7.81 20.22
C ALA A 225 2.13 9.16 20.16
N LEU A 226 2.61 9.57 18.98
CA LEU A 226 3.28 10.86 18.80
C LEU A 226 2.25 11.99 18.76
N GLN A 227 2.55 13.08 19.46
CA GLN A 227 1.61 14.18 19.69
C GLN A 227 1.63 15.26 18.60
N THR A 228 2.72 15.35 17.82
CA THR A 228 2.87 16.40 16.80
C THR A 228 2.93 15.81 15.40
N ALA A 229 2.36 16.53 14.43
CA ALA A 229 2.40 16.12 13.02
C ALA A 229 3.84 16.06 12.47
N ALA A 230 4.72 16.95 12.95
CA ALA A 230 6.13 16.96 12.53
C ALA A 230 6.88 15.71 13.02
N ASP A 231 6.65 15.29 14.26
CA ASP A 231 7.23 14.06 14.80
C ASP A 231 6.69 12.83 14.08
N GLN A 232 5.39 12.82 13.78
CA GLN A 232 4.76 11.75 13.01
C GLN A 232 5.38 11.64 11.61
N ALA A 233 5.48 12.75 10.87
CA ALA A 233 6.11 12.77 9.54
C ALA A 233 7.58 12.29 9.59
N SER A 234 8.37 12.81 10.53
CA SER A 234 9.77 12.39 10.72
C SER A 234 9.91 10.91 11.12
N PHE A 235 8.93 10.38 11.85
CA PHE A 235 8.90 8.97 12.20
C PHE A 235 8.56 8.10 10.99
N VAL A 236 7.54 8.49 10.22
CA VAL A 236 7.11 7.81 9.00
C VAL A 236 8.26 7.74 7.99
N ASP A 237 8.93 8.86 7.72
CA ASP A 237 10.06 8.93 6.77
C ASP A 237 11.19 7.94 7.10
N ARG A 238 11.41 7.67 8.40
CA ARG A 238 12.45 6.73 8.87
C ARG A 238 12.01 5.27 8.93
N LYS A 239 10.71 4.99 8.93
CA LYS A 239 10.16 3.66 9.27
C LYS A 239 9.30 3.06 8.18
N ALA A 240 8.68 3.88 7.34
CA ALA A 240 7.89 3.41 6.24
C ALA A 240 8.76 2.75 5.18
N LEU A 241 8.25 1.65 4.62
CA LEU A 241 8.84 1.01 3.46
C LEU A 241 8.09 1.45 2.22
N ARG A 242 8.82 2.00 1.25
CA ARG A 242 8.28 2.47 -0.02
C ARG A 242 8.38 1.39 -1.08
N TYR A 243 7.25 1.06 -1.69
CA TYR A 243 7.12 0.17 -2.83
C TYR A 243 6.66 0.98 -4.02
N THR A 244 7.21 0.72 -5.20
CA THR A 244 6.91 1.51 -6.41
C THR A 244 6.59 0.59 -7.58
N THR A 245 5.72 1.05 -8.48
CA THR A 245 5.52 0.39 -9.78
C THR A 245 5.20 1.43 -10.85
N ARG A 246 5.55 1.09 -12.09
CA ARG A 246 5.25 1.86 -13.29
C ARG A 246 4.42 1.01 -14.23
N ILE A 247 3.33 1.57 -14.72
CA ILE A 247 2.39 0.90 -15.60
C ILE A 247 2.36 1.65 -16.92
N PHE A 248 2.73 0.97 -18.01
CA PHE A 248 2.73 1.57 -19.34
C PHE A 248 1.38 1.36 -20.01
N LEU A 249 0.75 2.45 -20.42
CA LEU A 249 -0.51 2.42 -21.18
C LEU A 249 -0.18 2.33 -22.68
N ARG A 250 0.40 1.21 -23.11
CA ARG A 250 0.79 1.01 -24.52
C ARG A 250 -0.45 0.83 -25.40
N ASN A 251 -0.56 1.64 -26.47
CA ASN A 251 -1.46 1.52 -27.63
C ASN A 251 -2.70 0.64 -27.40
N ARG A 252 -3.69 1.16 -26.66
CA ARG A 252 -5.01 0.54 -26.63
C ARG A 252 -5.72 0.83 -27.93
N ILE A 253 -5.96 -0.25 -28.69
CA ILE A 253 -6.64 -0.27 -29.98
C ILE A 253 -8.01 0.38 -29.82
N GLY A 254 -8.23 1.49 -30.52
CA GLY A 254 -9.45 2.30 -30.44
C GLY A 254 -9.22 3.81 -30.35
N LEU A 255 -7.97 4.25 -30.10
CA LEU A 255 -7.57 5.66 -30.12
C LEU A 255 -7.00 6.10 -31.49
N ASN A 256 -7.78 5.90 -32.56
CA ASN A 256 -7.60 6.62 -33.83
C ASN A 256 -8.68 7.69 -33.94
#